data_AF-A0A1F6VAD3-F1
#
_entry.id   AF-A0A1F6VAD3-F1
#
_cell.length_a   1.000
_cell.length_b   1.000
_cell.length_c   1.000
_cell.angle_alpha   90.00
_cell.angle_beta   90.00
_cell.angle_gamma   90.00
#
_symmetry.space_group_name_H-M   'P 1'
#
loop_
_entity.id
_entity.type
_entity.pdbx_description
1 polymer ?
#
loop_
_entity_poly.entity_id
_entity_poly.type
_entity_poly.pdbx_seq_one_letter_code
_entity_poly.pdbx_strand_id
1 'polypeptide(L)'
;MVAMTKKTRAELEAENRLLRTHSLGDNVSRVVHSLIKYGAYVLIAYYAIAQPIDSLSGKTTQADIKIDSATSLSVNRSDTTPVGSRSTNYCLIFGAVSLVFGFAGIAYGWKQAKLRKDVVERIQARNQTLEKKLDPKRSTSSLTPRGDTRPEDL
;
A
#
# COMPACT_ATOMS: atom_id res chain seq x y z
N MET A 1 8.56 49.70 8.37
CA MET A 1 7.24 49.98 7.78
C MET A 1 7.41 50.07 6.27
N VAL A 2 6.88 49.12 5.49
CA VAL A 2 6.96 49.16 4.03
C VAL A 2 5.86 50.10 3.54
N ALA A 3 6.25 51.23 2.96
CA ALA A 3 5.30 52.17 2.36
C ALA A 3 4.62 51.50 1.16
N MET A 4 3.30 51.31 1.22
CA MET A 4 2.53 50.83 0.07
C MET A 4 2.40 51.98 -0.94
N THR A 5 3.16 51.90 -2.02
CA THR A 5 2.95 52.74 -3.21
C THR A 5 1.56 52.46 -3.77
N LYS A 6 0.71 53.50 -3.83
CA LYS A 6 -0.62 53.39 -4.43
C LYS A 6 -0.47 53.14 -5.93
N LYS A 7 -0.78 51.92 -6.36
CA LYS A 7 -0.84 51.54 -7.78
C LYS A 7 -1.86 52.41 -8.51
N THR A 8 -1.56 52.75 -9.75
CA THR A 8 -2.48 53.53 -10.59
C THR A 8 -3.65 52.67 -11.05
N ARG A 9 -4.80 53.29 -11.39
CA ARG A 9 -6.01 52.54 -11.79
C ARG A 9 -5.77 51.62 -13.00
N ALA A 10 -4.97 52.06 -13.97
CA ALA A 10 -4.62 51.27 -15.15
C ALA A 10 -3.82 50.00 -14.80
N GLU A 11 -2.90 50.10 -13.83
CA GLU A 11 -2.13 48.93 -13.36
C GLU A 11 -3.02 47.93 -12.62
N LEU A 12 -3.98 48.41 -11.81
CA LEU A 12 -4.94 47.55 -11.10
C LEU A 12 -5.88 46.79 -12.06
N GLU A 13 -6.25 47.39 -13.18
CA GLU A 13 -7.08 46.75 -14.20
C GLU A 13 -6.29 45.69 -15.00
N ALA A 14 -5.03 45.99 -15.33
CA ALA A 14 -4.13 45.02 -15.96
C ALA A 14 -3.87 43.81 -15.05
N GLU A 15 -3.62 44.04 -13.76
CA GLU A 15 -3.40 43.00 -12.76
C GLU A 15 -4.66 42.15 -12.54
N ASN A 16 -5.85 42.75 -12.46
CA ASN A 16 -7.12 42.01 -12.37
C ASN A 16 -7.36 41.12 -13.60
N ARG A 17 -7.00 41.58 -14.80
CA ARG A 17 -7.16 40.80 -16.03
C ARG A 17 -6.25 39.57 -16.02
N LEU A 18 -5.02 39.71 -15.53
CA LEU A 18 -4.09 38.59 -15.36
C LEU A 18 -4.58 37.60 -14.29
N LEU A 19 -5.03 38.10 -13.14
CA LEU A 19 -5.53 37.27 -12.03
C LEU A 19 -6.76 36.44 -12.42
N ARG A 20 -7.70 37.04 -13.17
CA ARG A 20 -8.88 36.31 -13.68
C ARG A 20 -8.48 35.16 -14.59
N THR A 21 -7.48 35.37 -15.45
CA THR A 21 -7.01 34.34 -16.39
C THR A 21 -6.35 33.18 -15.65
N HIS A 22 -5.58 33.45 -14.60
CA HIS A 22 -4.93 32.41 -13.79
C HIS A 22 -5.93 31.57 -12.97
N SER A 23 -6.94 32.21 -12.39
CA SER A 23 -7.92 31.54 -11.52
C SER A 23 -8.76 30.47 -12.25
N LEU A 24 -8.98 30.65 -13.56
CA LEU A 24 -9.70 29.67 -14.36
C LEU A 24 -8.88 28.39 -14.59
N GLY A 25 -7.56 28.53 -14.83
CA GLY A 25 -6.67 27.39 -15.02
C GLY A 25 -6.54 26.53 -13.76
N ASP A 26 -6.42 27.18 -12.59
CA ASP A 26 -6.26 26.48 -11.31
C ASP A 26 -7.50 25.64 -10.95
N ASN A 27 -8.70 26.18 -11.21
CA ASN A 27 -9.94 25.48 -10.93
C ASN A 27 -10.16 24.30 -11.89
N VAL A 28 -9.86 24.47 -13.17
CA VAL A 28 -9.95 23.39 -14.18
C VAL A 28 -8.99 22.25 -13.82
N SER A 29 -7.75 22.56 -13.44
CA SER A 29 -6.76 21.57 -13.03
C SER A 29 -7.24 20.69 -11.86
N ARG A 30 -7.87 21.30 -10.84
CA ARG A 30 -8.41 20.56 -9.68
C ARG A 30 -9.54 19.61 -10.06
N VAL A 31 -10.44 20.05 -10.94
CA VAL A 31 -11.55 19.22 -11.42
C VAL A 31 -11.02 18.06 -12.26
N VAL A 32 -10.10 18.33 -13.19
CA VAL A 32 -9.47 17.29 -14.03
C VAL A 32 -8.73 16.26 -13.16
N HIS A 33 -7.95 16.71 -12.18
CA HIS A 33 -7.25 15.80 -11.27
C HIS A 33 -8.21 14.89 -10.49
N SER A 34 -9.30 15.46 -9.98
CA SER A 34 -10.34 14.70 -9.27
C SER A 34 -11.04 13.71 -10.19
N LEU A 35 -11.38 14.14 -11.41
CA LEU A 35 -12.02 13.30 -12.43
C LEU A 35 -11.14 12.11 -12.81
N ILE A 36 -9.84 12.32 -13.01
CA ILE A 36 -8.89 11.24 -13.34
C ILE A 36 -8.82 10.24 -12.19
N LYS A 37 -8.69 10.72 -10.95
CA LYS A 37 -8.57 9.84 -9.78
C LYS A 37 -9.80 8.96 -9.59
N TYR A 38 -10.99 9.56 -9.58
CA TYR A 38 -12.23 8.81 -9.37
C TYR A 38 -12.64 8.01 -10.61
N GLY A 39 -12.42 8.55 -11.81
CA GLY A 39 -12.63 7.84 -13.07
C GLY A 39 -11.76 6.60 -13.21
N ALA A 40 -10.50 6.66 -12.77
CA ALA A 40 -9.61 5.51 -12.75
C ALA A 40 -10.11 4.39 -11.84
N TYR A 41 -10.60 4.71 -10.64
CA TYR A 41 -11.19 3.70 -9.74
C TYR A 41 -12.41 3.02 -10.35
N VAL A 42 -13.28 3.78 -11.01
CA VAL A 42 -14.47 3.21 -11.68
C VAL A 42 -14.07 2.32 -12.85
N LEU A 43 -13.11 2.73 -13.68
CA LEU A 43 -12.63 1.92 -14.80
C LEU A 43 -11.96 0.63 -14.33
N ILE A 44 -11.14 0.70 -13.28
CA ILE A 44 -10.51 -0.49 -12.70
C ILE A 44 -11.61 -1.44 -12.19
N ALA A 45 -12.59 -0.94 -11.44
CA ALA A 45 -13.69 -1.78 -10.95
C ALA A 45 -14.47 -2.43 -12.10
N TYR A 46 -14.78 -1.69 -13.16
CA TYR A 46 -15.50 -2.22 -14.32
C TYR A 46 -14.71 -3.31 -15.06
N TYR A 47 -13.46 -3.04 -15.42
CA TYR A 47 -12.65 -3.99 -16.20
C TYR A 47 -12.13 -5.17 -15.39
N ALA A 48 -11.80 -4.97 -14.10
CA ALA A 48 -11.24 -6.03 -13.27
C ALA A 48 -12.31 -6.93 -12.64
N ILE A 49 -13.52 -6.43 -12.42
CA ILE A 49 -14.56 -7.15 -11.68
C ILE A 49 -15.74 -7.50 -12.58
N ALA A 50 -16.35 -6.52 -13.26
CA ALA A 50 -17.59 -6.77 -14.01
C ALA A 50 -17.36 -7.69 -15.23
N GLN A 51 -16.32 -7.43 -16.02
CA GLN A 51 -16.04 -8.21 -17.23
C GLN A 51 -15.73 -9.69 -16.95
N PRO A 52 -14.89 -10.05 -15.94
CA PRO A 52 -14.70 -11.45 -15.59
C PRO A 52 -15.99 -12.10 -15.08
N ILE A 53 -16.78 -11.43 -14.24
CA ILE A 53 -18.03 -11.99 -13.71
C ILE A 53 -19.00 -12.35 -14.83
N ASP A 54 -19.17 -11.50 -15.84
CA ASP A 54 -20.05 -11.82 -16.98
C ASP A 54 -19.56 -13.05 -17.76
N SER A 55 -18.24 -13.22 -17.88
CA SER A 55 -17.65 -14.36 -18.60
C SER A 55 -17.69 -15.69 -17.82
N LEU A 56 -17.77 -15.61 -16.48
CA LEU A 56 -17.84 -16.74 -15.54
C LEU A 56 -19.28 -17.05 -15.06
N SER A 57 -20.22 -16.10 -15.23
CA SER A 57 -21.61 -16.27 -14.84
C SER A 57 -22.23 -17.45 -15.60
N GLY A 58 -22.67 -18.47 -14.85
CA GLY A 58 -23.31 -19.68 -15.40
C GLY A 58 -22.37 -20.80 -15.82
N LYS A 59 -21.04 -20.66 -15.64
CA LYS A 59 -20.07 -21.74 -15.90
C LYS A 59 -19.61 -22.38 -14.60
N THR A 60 -19.66 -23.71 -14.52
CA THR A 60 -19.07 -24.46 -13.41
C THR A 60 -17.54 -24.52 -13.60
N THR A 61 -16.81 -23.72 -12.84
CA THR A 61 -15.33 -23.76 -12.83
C THR A 61 -14.86 -24.97 -12.03
N GLN A 62 -14.48 -26.06 -12.71
CA GLN A 62 -13.58 -27.05 -12.12
C GLN A 62 -12.18 -26.43 -12.10
N ALA A 63 -11.71 -26.04 -10.92
CA ALA A 63 -10.34 -25.62 -10.73
C ALA A 63 -9.48 -26.87 -10.52
N ASP A 64 -8.78 -27.32 -11.57
CA ASP A 64 -7.63 -28.20 -11.41
C ASP A 64 -6.48 -27.35 -10.87
N ILE A 65 -6.25 -27.39 -9.56
CA ILE A 65 -5.18 -26.63 -8.90
C ILE A 65 -3.85 -27.32 -9.20
N LYS A 66 -3.32 -27.07 -10.39
CA LYS A 66 -1.90 -27.30 -10.68
C LYS A 66 -1.08 -26.20 -10.02
N ILE A 67 -0.45 -26.54 -8.89
CA ILE A 67 0.60 -25.72 -8.28
C ILE A 67 1.86 -25.95 -9.13
N ASP A 68 1.99 -25.19 -10.22
CA ASP A 68 3.24 -25.14 -10.97
C ASP A 68 4.15 -24.12 -10.28
N SER A 69 5.03 -24.60 -9.40
CA SER A 69 6.06 -23.77 -8.79
C SER A 69 7.06 -23.38 -9.89
N ALA A 70 6.87 -22.19 -10.47
CA ALA A 70 7.80 -21.59 -11.42
C ALA A 70 9.10 -21.15 -10.73
N THR A 71 9.88 -22.10 -10.21
CA THR A 71 11.32 -21.98 -10.08
C THR A 71 11.92 -22.48 -11.38
N SER A 72 12.08 -21.59 -12.36
CA SER A 72 12.81 -21.89 -13.59
C SER A 72 14.32 -22.01 -13.28
N LEU A 73 14.71 -23.09 -12.61
CA LEU A 73 16.06 -23.61 -12.68
C LEU A 73 16.15 -24.28 -14.06
N SER A 74 16.95 -23.68 -14.94
CA SER A 74 17.16 -24.13 -16.32
C SER A 74 17.75 -25.54 -16.34
N VAL A 75 16.89 -26.55 -16.35
CA VAL A 75 17.23 -27.92 -16.71
C VAL A 75 16.66 -28.13 -18.11
N ASN A 76 17.56 -28.26 -19.07
CA ASN A 76 17.27 -28.64 -20.46
C ASN A 76 16.31 -29.84 -20.50
N ARG A 77 15.04 -29.59 -20.83
CA ARG A 77 14.16 -30.57 -21.45
C ARG A 77 13.32 -29.87 -22.51
N SER A 78 13.77 -30.07 -23.75
CA SER A 78 12.94 -30.02 -24.94
C SER A 78 11.78 -31.00 -24.76
N ASP A 79 10.55 -30.51 -24.58
CA ASP A 79 9.33 -31.20 -25.00
C ASP A 79 8.15 -30.21 -25.07
N THR A 80 8.05 -29.62 -26.25
CA THR A 80 6.83 -29.43 -27.05
C THR A 80 5.48 -29.62 -26.34
N THR A 81 4.78 -28.52 -26.05
CA THR A 81 3.35 -28.38 -26.41
C THR A 81 3.01 -26.90 -26.66
N PRO A 82 2.25 -26.56 -27.72
CA PRO A 82 1.95 -25.19 -28.09
C PRO A 82 0.65 -24.76 -27.40
N VAL A 83 0.75 -24.18 -26.21
CA VAL A 83 -0.38 -23.43 -25.65
C VAL A 83 -0.14 -21.97 -25.92
N GLY A 84 -0.94 -21.42 -26.85
CA GLY A 84 -0.82 -20.10 -27.43
C GLY A 84 -0.29 -19.06 -26.46
N SER A 85 1.00 -18.73 -26.64
CA SER A 85 1.66 -17.60 -26.02
C SER A 85 1.13 -16.31 -26.66
N ARG A 86 -0.14 -16.00 -26.42
CA ARG A 86 -0.64 -14.63 -26.51
C ARG A 86 -0.13 -13.92 -25.28
N SER A 87 1.12 -13.46 -25.37
CA SER A 87 1.68 -12.43 -24.52
C SER A 87 0.75 -11.23 -24.53
N THR A 88 -0.19 -11.22 -23.60
CA THR A 88 -1.03 -10.07 -23.32
C THR A 88 -0.25 -9.25 -22.30
N ASN A 89 0.24 -8.08 -22.75
CA ASN A 89 1.09 -7.17 -21.98
C ASN A 89 0.57 -6.82 -20.57
N TYR A 90 -0.71 -7.10 -20.30
CA TYR A 90 -1.35 -6.97 -18.99
C TYR A 90 -0.79 -7.93 -17.93
N CYS A 91 -0.34 -9.14 -18.29
CA CYS A 91 0.17 -10.13 -17.33
C CYS A 91 1.47 -9.66 -16.63
N LEU A 92 2.36 -8.99 -17.36
CA LEU A 92 3.61 -8.48 -16.79
C LEU A 92 3.39 -7.31 -15.83
N ILE A 93 2.44 -6.43 -16.11
CA ILE A 93 2.12 -5.29 -15.24
C ILE A 93 1.45 -5.79 -13.95
N PHE A 94 0.45 -6.67 -14.05
CA PHE A 94 -0.17 -7.27 -12.86
C PHE A 94 0.81 -8.13 -12.07
N GLY A 95 1.70 -8.87 -12.74
CA GLY A 95 2.78 -9.62 -12.09
C GLY A 95 3.76 -8.72 -11.34
N ALA A 96 4.19 -7.61 -11.96
CA ALA A 96 5.08 -6.64 -11.31
C ALA A 96 4.40 -5.95 -10.11
N VAL A 97 3.13 -5.53 -10.24
CA VAL A 97 2.37 -4.93 -9.15
C VAL A 97 2.18 -5.93 -8.00
N SER A 98 1.82 -7.18 -8.30
CA SER A 98 1.66 -8.23 -7.29
C SER A 98 2.96 -8.46 -6.50
N LEU A 99 4.11 -8.52 -7.18
CA LEU A 99 5.41 -8.66 -6.52
C LEU A 99 5.69 -7.47 -5.61
N VAL A 100 5.48 -6.23 -6.09
CA VAL A 100 5.70 -5.02 -5.28
C VAL A 100 4.80 -5.03 -4.05
N PHE A 101 3.52 -5.36 -4.20
CA PHE A 101 2.58 -5.43 -3.08
C PHE A 101 2.90 -6.58 -2.11
N GLY A 102 3.31 -7.74 -2.62
CA GLY A 102 3.75 -8.88 -1.82
C GLY A 102 4.97 -8.55 -0.96
N PHE A 103 6.03 -8.02 -1.57
CA PHE A 103 7.24 -7.62 -0.86
C PHE A 103 6.98 -6.46 0.11
N ALA A 104 6.17 -5.46 -0.29
CA ALA A 104 5.79 -4.36 0.59
C ALA A 104 5.02 -4.84 1.82
N GLY A 105 4.11 -5.81 1.65
CA GLY A 105 3.35 -6.43 2.74
C GLY A 105 4.24 -7.17 3.74
N ILE A 106 5.20 -7.96 3.26
CA ILE A 106 6.16 -8.68 4.11
C ILE A 106 7.03 -7.69 4.89
N ALA A 107 7.60 -6.69 4.22
CA ALA A 107 8.44 -5.67 4.85
C ALA A 107 7.66 -4.88 5.92
N TYR A 108 6.40 -4.52 5.63
CA TYR A 108 5.51 -3.87 6.58
C TYR A 108 5.23 -4.76 7.79
N GLY A 109 4.89 -6.03 7.57
CA GLY A 109 4.63 -7.00 8.63
C GLY A 109 5.81 -7.19 9.59
N TRP A 110 7.03 -7.29 9.05
CA TRP A 110 8.25 -7.37 9.87
C TRP A 110 8.48 -6.11 10.70
N LYS A 111 8.30 -4.93 10.10
CA LYS A 111 8.43 -3.66 10.82
C LYS A 111 7.39 -3.54 11.94
N GLN A 112 6.14 -3.92 11.67
CA GLN A 112 5.07 -3.89 12.67
C GLN A 112 5.33 -4.88 13.81
N ALA A 113 5.79 -6.10 13.52
CA ALA A 113 6.14 -7.09 14.53
C ALA A 113 7.25 -6.57 15.46
N LYS A 114 8.29 -5.94 14.90
CA LYS A 114 9.36 -5.32 15.68
C LYS A 114 8.83 -4.20 16.59
N LEU A 115 8.01 -3.29 16.05
CA LEU A 115 7.44 -2.19 16.84
C LEU A 115 6.57 -2.70 18.00
N ARG A 116 5.80 -3.77 17.80
CA ARG A 116 5.00 -4.37 18.88
C ARG A 116 5.90 -4.84 20.02
N LYS A 117 7.00 -5.53 19.72
CA LYS A 117 7.97 -6.00 20.72
C LYS A 117 8.62 -4.83 21.47
N ASP A 118 9.03 -3.78 20.76
CA ASP A 118 9.65 -2.61 21.38
C ASP A 118 8.68 -1.85 22.32
N VAL A 119 7.40 -1.76 21.95
CA VAL A 119 6.35 -1.15 22.79
C VAL A 119 6.09 -1.99 24.05
N VAL A 120 6.00 -3.32 23.91
CA VAL A 120 5.83 -4.24 25.05
C VAL A 120 7.01 -4.09 26.01
N GLU A 121 8.24 -4.09 25.50
CA GLU A 121 9.47 -3.94 26.28
C GLU A 121 9.47 -2.63 27.07
N ARG A 122 9.10 -1.51 26.44
CA ARG A 122 9.00 -0.20 27.09
C ARG A 122 7.96 -0.19 28.22
N ILE A 123 6.78 -0.77 27.99
CA ILE A 123 5.68 -0.77 28.96
C ILE A 123 6.01 -1.71 30.12
N GLN A 124 6.58 -2.87 29.84
CA GLN A 124 6.95 -3.87 30.84
C GLN A 124 8.01 -3.33 31.80
N ALA A 125 9.05 -2.66 31.29
CA ALA A 125 10.07 -2.02 32.15
C ALA A 125 9.47 -0.96 33.10
N ARG A 126 8.52 -0.15 32.60
CA ARG A 126 7.82 0.84 33.41
C ARG A 126 6.94 0.18 34.48
N ASN A 127 6.18 -0.83 34.10
CA ASN A 127 5.30 -1.55 35.03
C ASN A 127 6.12 -2.22 36.14
N GLN A 128 7.23 -2.89 35.83
CA GLN A 128 8.11 -3.48 36.84
C GLN A 128 8.65 -2.44 37.82
N THR A 129 9.00 -1.25 37.34
CA THR A 129 9.45 -0.15 38.19
C THR A 129 8.35 0.34 39.12
N LEU A 130 7.11 0.42 38.64
CA LEU A 130 5.95 0.82 39.44
C LEU A 130 5.54 -0.27 40.45
N GLU A 131 5.59 -1.54 40.05
CA GLU A 131 5.28 -2.68 40.91
C GLU A 131 6.26 -2.81 42.06
N LYS A 132 7.57 -2.66 41.81
CA LYS A 132 8.60 -2.67 42.87
C LYS A 132 8.45 -1.53 43.87
N LYS A 133 7.93 -0.38 43.43
CA LYS A 133 7.63 0.77 44.31
C LYS A 133 6.43 0.52 45.21
N LEU A 134 5.44 -0.24 44.72
CA LEU A 134 4.22 -0.56 45.47
C LEU A 134 4.42 -1.76 46.41
N ASP A 135 5.08 -2.82 45.95
CA ASP A 135 5.38 -4.03 46.71
C ASP A 135 6.81 -4.52 46.38
N PRO A 136 7.78 -4.28 47.28
CA PRO A 136 9.17 -4.71 47.08
C PRO A 136 9.36 -6.23 47.01
N LYS A 137 8.41 -7.03 47.52
CA LYS A 137 8.48 -8.49 47.55
C LYS A 137 7.76 -9.15 46.38
N ARG A 138 7.12 -8.38 45.49
CA ARG A 138 6.42 -8.94 44.32
C ARG A 138 7.43 -9.48 43.31
N SER A 139 7.44 -10.80 43.12
CA SER A 139 8.21 -11.43 42.05
C SER A 139 7.49 -11.16 40.72
N THR A 140 8.19 -10.51 39.79
CA THR A 140 7.65 -10.24 38.47
C THR A 140 7.57 -11.55 37.70
N SER A 141 6.43 -11.80 37.05
CA SER A 141 6.22 -12.94 36.16
C SER A 141 7.45 -13.23 35.31
N SER A 142 7.88 -14.49 35.25
CA SER A 142 9.11 -14.98 34.62
C SER A 142 9.19 -14.76 33.09
N LEU A 143 8.25 -14.02 32.50
CA LEU A 143 8.19 -13.66 31.09
C LEU A 143 9.36 -12.76 30.68
N THR A 144 9.86 -12.99 29.46
CA THR A 144 10.91 -12.15 28.87
C THR A 144 10.39 -10.70 28.71
N PRO A 145 11.27 -9.68 28.76
CA PRO A 145 10.88 -8.29 28.58
C PRO A 145 10.16 -8.00 27.24
N ARG A 146 10.36 -8.86 26.24
CA ARG A 146 9.75 -8.73 24.91
C ARG A 146 8.45 -9.54 24.74
N GLY A 147 8.04 -10.30 25.75
CA GLY A 147 6.86 -11.17 25.66
C GLY A 147 7.06 -12.39 24.76
N ASP A 148 8.30 -12.77 24.49
CA ASP A 148 8.64 -14.00 23.78
C ASP A 148 8.61 -15.19 24.76
N THR A 149 8.17 -16.37 24.27
CA THR A 149 8.29 -17.65 24.98
C THR A 149 9.76 -17.94 25.25
N ARG A 150 10.09 -18.46 26.43
CA ARG A 150 11.49 -18.80 26.75
C ARG A 150 11.95 -19.90 25.80
N PRO A 151 13.21 -19.85 25.32
CA PRO A 151 13.74 -20.90 24.44
C PRO A 151 13.83 -22.26 25.15
N GLU A 152 13.79 -22.30 26.48
CA GLU A 152 13.72 -23.51 27.30
C GLU A 152 12.32 -24.17 27.37
N ASP A 153 11.27 -23.48 26.93
CA ASP A 153 9.87 -23.97 26.94
C ASP A 153 9.39 -24.45 25.54
N LEU A 154 10.30 -24.55 24.56
CA LEU A 154 10.07 -25.09 23.21
C LEU A 154 10.59 -26.52 23.09
#